data_AF-A0ABD0NSE5-F1
#
_entry.id   AF-A0ABD0NSE5-F1
#
_cell.length_a   1.000
_cell.length_b   1.000
_cell.length_c   1.000
_cell.angle_alpha   90.00
_cell.angle_beta   90.00
_cell.angle_gamma   90.00
#
_symmetry.space_group_name_H-M   'P 1'
#
loop_
_entity.id
_entity.type
_entity.pdbx_description
1 polymer ?
#
loop_
_entity_poly.entity_id
_entity_poly.type
_entity_poly.pdbx_seq_one_letter_code
_entity_poly.pdbx_strand_id
1 'polypeptide(L)'
;MAEEEAGIFVNQEQFSCPICMDLLRDPVTIPCGHNYCMECIKSFWEQKNQKKLCSCPECRQTFSPRPALNKNTLFAEVVEKLRQTRMRSQAIPGDQNDEVIAKEKQDLVMFCQ
;
A
#
# COMPACT_ATOMS: atom_id res chain seq x y z
N MET A 1 -33.94 9.61 -5.53
CA MET A 1 -32.85 10.47 -5.02
C MET A 1 -31.57 9.75 -5.38
N ALA A 2 -30.82 10.25 -6.35
CA ALA A 2 -29.56 9.61 -6.77
C ALA A 2 -28.47 10.06 -5.79
N GLU A 3 -27.82 9.11 -5.13
CA GLU A 3 -26.67 9.36 -4.27
C GLU A 3 -25.47 9.64 -5.17
N GLU A 4 -25.01 10.88 -5.18
CA GLU A 4 -23.80 11.30 -5.87
C GLU A 4 -22.60 10.97 -4.99
N GLU A 5 -22.02 9.78 -5.20
CA GLU A 5 -20.77 9.37 -4.57
C GLU A 5 -19.64 10.29 -5.06
N ALA A 6 -19.25 11.26 -4.23
CA ALA A 6 -18.08 12.09 -4.47
C ALA A 6 -16.81 11.21 -4.40
N GLY A 7 -16.35 10.73 -5.56
CA GLY A 7 -15.13 9.93 -5.64
C GLY A 7 -13.91 10.72 -5.18
N ILE A 8 -13.19 10.20 -4.18
CA ILE A 8 -11.89 10.75 -3.75
C ILE A 8 -10.87 10.44 -4.86
N PHE A 9 -10.32 11.48 -5.49
CA PHE A 9 -9.20 11.32 -6.43
C PHE A 9 -7.91 11.05 -5.66
N VAL A 10 -7.42 9.81 -5.73
CA VAL A 10 -6.22 9.38 -5.00
C VAL A 10 -4.99 9.48 -5.91
N ASN A 11 -4.04 10.37 -5.58
CA ASN A 11 -2.79 10.49 -6.35
C ASN A 11 -1.82 9.37 -5.98
N GLN A 12 -1.33 8.62 -6.98
CA GLN A 12 -0.39 7.50 -6.80
C GLN A 12 0.93 7.94 -6.15
N GLU A 13 1.34 9.19 -6.36
CA GLU A 13 2.58 9.74 -5.79
C GLU A 13 2.55 9.72 -4.26
N GLN A 14 1.37 9.85 -3.65
CA GLN A 14 1.18 9.79 -2.19
C GLN A 14 1.47 8.39 -1.60
N PHE A 15 1.54 7.37 -2.45
CA PHE A 15 1.81 5.99 -2.06
C PHE A 15 3.17 5.48 -2.60
N SER A 16 4.00 6.40 -3.05
CA SER A 16 5.37 6.09 -3.47
C SER A 16 6.30 6.04 -2.25
N CYS A 17 7.31 5.17 -2.31
CA CYS A 17 8.38 5.09 -1.34
C CYS A 17 9.43 6.16 -1.69
N PRO A 18 9.75 7.12 -0.79
CA PRO A 18 10.72 8.17 -1.08
C PRO A 18 12.17 7.69 -1.28
N ILE A 19 12.46 6.42 -0.94
CA ILE A 19 13.79 5.82 -1.10
C ILE A 19 13.96 5.20 -2.49
N CYS A 20 12.99 4.41 -2.96
CA CYS A 20 13.07 3.73 -4.26
C CYS A 20 12.24 4.38 -5.36
N MET A 21 11.47 5.43 -5.04
CA MET A 21 10.59 6.18 -5.95
C MET A 21 9.51 5.34 -6.64
N ASP A 22 9.23 4.14 -6.14
CA ASP A 22 8.18 3.23 -6.61
C ASP A 22 7.03 3.13 -5.61
N LEU A 23 5.86 2.66 -6.06
CA LEU A 23 4.76 2.32 -5.16
C LEU A 23 5.22 1.39 -4.04
N LEU A 24 4.80 1.69 -2.81
CA LEU A 24 5.18 0.98 -1.60
C LEU A 24 4.97 -0.54 -1.72
N ARG A 25 5.98 -1.31 -1.28
CA ARG A 25 5.96 -2.77 -1.14
C ARG A 25 6.16 -3.10 0.32
N ASP A 26 5.18 -3.78 0.91
CA ASP A 26 5.10 -4.00 2.36
C ASP A 26 5.36 -2.70 3.16
N PRO A 27 4.46 -1.70 3.00
CA PRO A 27 4.64 -0.39 3.61
C PRO A 27 4.82 -0.51 5.12
N VAL A 28 5.75 0.26 5.66
CA VAL A 28 6.01 0.38 7.10
C VAL A 28 5.89 1.84 7.47
N THR A 29 5.13 2.12 8.52
CA THR A 29 5.04 3.45 9.13
C THR A 29 6.03 3.52 10.28
N ILE A 30 7.02 4.41 10.20
CA ILE A 30 7.96 4.63 11.31
C ILE A 30 7.37 5.63 12.32
N PRO A 31 7.93 5.79 13.54
CA PRO A 31 7.27 6.56 14.61
C PRO A 31 6.97 8.03 14.30
N CYS A 32 7.63 8.63 13.31
CA CYS A 32 7.31 10.00 12.86
C CYS A 32 6.14 10.08 11.86
N GLY A 33 5.53 8.95 11.49
CA GLY A 33 4.38 8.88 10.57
C GLY A 33 4.73 8.71 9.09
N HIS A 34 6.00 8.82 8.70
CA HIS A 34 6.42 8.60 7.31
C HIS A 34 6.45 7.12 6.92
N ASN A 35 6.26 6.84 5.63
CA ASN A 35 6.06 5.48 5.11
C ASN A 35 7.13 5.09 4.09
N TYR A 36 7.63 3.86 4.19
CA TYR A 36 8.64 3.31 3.29
C TYR A 36 8.34 1.85 2.98
N CYS A 37 8.93 1.30 1.92
CA CYS A 37 9.03 -0.15 1.79
C CYS A 37 9.86 -0.72 2.94
N MET A 38 9.48 -1.89 3.45
CA MET A 38 10.18 -2.53 4.57
C MET A 38 11.68 -2.70 4.33
N GLU A 39 12.05 -3.28 3.18
CA GLU A 39 13.46 -3.47 2.84
C GLU A 39 14.19 -2.15 2.62
N CYS A 40 13.54 -1.12 2.04
CA CYS A 40 14.17 0.17 1.79
C CYS A 40 14.61 0.88 3.08
N ILE A 41 13.72 1.00 4.08
CA ILE A 41 14.06 1.65 5.34
C ILE A 41 15.04 0.81 6.18
N LYS A 42 14.93 -0.52 6.09
CA LYS A 42 15.85 -1.46 6.74
C LYS A 42 17.28 -1.31 6.21
N SER A 43 17.46 -1.33 4.88
CA SER A 43 18.76 -1.14 4.24
C SER A 43 19.33 0.27 4.50
N PHE A 44 18.49 1.31 4.50
CA PHE A 44 18.92 2.67 4.80
C PHE A 44 19.53 2.80 6.20
N TRP A 45 18.93 2.14 7.21
CA TRP A 45 19.48 2.11 8.57
C TRP A 45 20.72 1.23 8.70
N GLU A 46 20.85 0.16 7.92
CA GLU A 46 22.02 -0.73 7.93
C GLU A 46 23.25 -0.09 7.27
N GLN A 47 23.08 0.68 6.19
CA GLN A 47 24.19 1.39 5.53
C GLN A 47 24.84 2.44 6.45
N LYS A 48 24.07 3.03 7.37
CA LYS A 48 24.56 4.01 8.35
C LYS A 48 25.23 3.37 9.58
N ASN A 49 25.92 2.24 9.40
CA ASN A 49 26.64 1.35 10.34
C ASN A 49 27.56 2.01 11.42
N GLN A 50 27.54 3.33 11.61
CA GLN A 50 28.43 4.08 12.49
C GLN A 50 27.73 4.78 13.66
N LYS A 51 26.38 4.83 13.73
CA LYS A 51 25.67 5.39 14.90
C LYS A 51 24.47 4.53 15.23
N LYS A 52 24.29 4.16 16.51
CA LYS A 52 23.08 3.47 17.05
C LYS A 52 21.75 4.22 16.81
N LEU A 53 21.79 5.34 16.09
CA LEU A 53 20.70 6.26 15.82
C LEU A 53 20.12 5.97 14.43
N CYS A 54 18.87 5.52 14.41
CA CYS A 54 18.10 5.40 13.18
C CYS A 54 17.45 6.76 12.89
N SER A 55 17.51 7.28 11.66
CA SER A 55 16.90 8.56 11.29
C SER A 55 15.86 8.37 10.19
N CYS A 56 14.77 9.13 10.23
CA CYS A 56 13.83 9.25 9.11
C CYS A 56 14.52 9.92 7.90
N PRO A 57 14.47 9.33 6.69
CA PRO A 57 14.98 9.95 5.46
C PRO A 57 14.38 11.32 5.14
N GLU A 58 13.11 11.54 5.46
CA GLU A 58 12.37 12.76 5.09
C GLU A 58 12.49 13.87 6.14
N CYS A 59 12.00 13.64 7.37
CA CYS A 59 11.97 14.66 8.41
C CYS A 59 13.21 14.67 9.33
N ARG A 60 14.14 13.72 9.13
CA ARG A 60 15.40 13.60 9.89
C ARG A 60 15.25 13.31 11.39
N GLN A 61 14.02 13.09 11.88
CA GLN A 61 13.79 12.66 13.27
C GLN A 61 14.60 11.39 13.56
N THR A 62 15.26 11.38 14.71
CA THR A 62 16.11 10.27 15.15
C THR A 62 15.38 9.38 16.16
N PHE A 63 15.75 8.11 16.17
CA PHE A 63 15.16 7.06 17.01
C PHE A 63 16.28 6.24 17.64
N SER A 64 16.21 6.10 18.97
CA SER A 64 17.08 5.24 19.75
C SER A 64 16.26 4.69 20.94
N PRO A 65 16.13 3.36 21.10
CA PRO A 65 16.71 2.30 20.27
C PRO A 65 16.10 2.25 18.85
N ARG A 66 16.66 1.42 17.97
CA ARG A 66 16.10 1.17 16.63
C ARG A 66 14.65 0.67 16.78
N PRO A 67 13.65 1.33 16.16
CA PRO A 67 12.27 0.89 16.27
C PRO A 67 12.06 -0.42 15.50
N ALA A 68 11.14 -1.25 15.98
CA ALA A 68 10.69 -2.43 15.26
C ALA A 68 9.92 -2.01 14.00
N LEU A 69 10.15 -2.71 12.89
CA LEU A 69 9.45 -2.48 11.63
C LEU A 69 8.34 -3.52 11.49
N ASN A 70 7.09 -3.06 11.44
CA ASN A 70 5.92 -3.89 11.22
C ASN A 70 5.14 -3.39 10.00
N LYS A 71 4.74 -4.29 9.11
CA LYS A 71 3.93 -3.94 7.96
C LYS A 71 2.65 -3.23 8.40
N ASN A 72 2.37 -2.07 7.82
CA ASN A 72 1.10 -1.38 7.96
C ASN A 72 0.10 -2.04 7.01
N THR A 73 -0.76 -2.91 7.57
CA THR A 73 -1.72 -3.71 6.81
C THR A 73 -2.75 -2.87 6.08
N LEU A 74 -3.23 -1.78 6.71
CA LEU A 74 -4.19 -0.86 6.10
C LEU A 74 -3.57 -0.16 4.89
N PHE A 75 -2.35 0.37 5.05
CA PHE A 75 -1.66 1.03 3.93
C PHE A 75 -1.34 0.04 2.80
N ALA A 76 -0.98 -1.20 3.13
CA ALA A 76 -0.77 -2.24 2.14
C ALA A 76 -2.04 -2.55 1.33
N GLU A 77 -3.20 -2.64 1.99
CA GLU A 77 -4.48 -2.88 1.34
C GLU A 77 -4.86 -1.73 0.39
N VAL A 78 -4.67 -0.47 0.82
CA VAL A 78 -4.95 0.70 -0.02
C VAL A 78 -4.04 0.72 -1.26
N VAL A 79 -2.75 0.47 -1.09
CA VAL A 79 -1.79 0.40 -2.20
C VAL A 79 -2.17 -0.71 -3.19
N GLU A 80 -2.61 -1.85 -2.69
CA GLU A 80 -3.01 -2.99 -3.53
C GLU A 80 -4.28 -2.67 -4.35
N LYS A 81 -5.31 -2.08 -3.71
CA LYS A 81 -6.50 -1.62 -4.42
C LYS A 81 -6.15 -0.60 -5.51
N LEU A 82 -5.20 0.31 -5.25
CA LEU A 82 -4.74 1.27 -6.24
C LEU A 82 -4.05 0.60 -7.45
N ARG A 83 -3.24 -0.44 -7.22
CA ARG A 83 -2.63 -1.23 -8.30
C ARG A 83 -3.68 -1.91 -9.17
N GLN A 84 -4.71 -2.49 -8.55
CA GLN A 84 -5.79 -3.17 -9.25
C GLN A 84 -6.67 -2.21 -10.08
N THR A 85 -6.97 -1.02 -9.54
CA THR A 85 -7.69 0.02 -10.30
C THR A 85 -6.91 0.42 -11.55
N ARG A 86 -5.58 0.58 -11.47
CA ARG A 86 -4.76 0.87 -12.65
C ARG A 86 -4.81 -0.24 -13.70
N MET A 87 -4.72 -1.51 -13.29
CA MET A 87 -4.81 -2.64 -14.22
C MET A 87 -6.16 -2.70 -14.93
N ARG A 88 -7.26 -2.44 -14.20
CA ARG A 88 -8.61 -2.36 -14.77
C ARG A 88 -8.76 -1.19 -15.76
N SER A 89 -8.14 -0.05 -15.49
CA SER A 89 -8.17 1.11 -16.41
C SER A 89 -7.28 0.95 -17.65
N GLN A 90 -6.28 0.05 -17.60
CA GLN A 90 -5.35 -0.23 -18.70
C GLN A 90 -5.74 -1.48 -19.52
N ALA A 91 -6.73 -2.26 -19.05
CA ALA A 91 -7.30 -3.34 -19.84
C ALA A 91 -8.11 -2.74 -21.00
N ILE A 92 -7.63 -2.96 -22.23
CA ILE A 92 -8.36 -2.67 -23.46
C ILE A 92 -9.61 -3.57 -23.46
N PRO A 93 -10.85 -3.06 -23.65
CA PRO A 93 -12.01 -3.91 -23.80
C PRO A 93 -11.93 -4.62 -25.15
N GLY A 94 -11.42 -5.85 -25.17
CA GLY A 94 -11.27 -6.59 -26.41
C GLY A 94 -10.41 -7.84 -26.31
N ASP A 95 -10.69 -8.72 -25.34
CA ASP A 95 -10.56 -10.16 -25.58
C ASP A 95 -11.40 -10.91 -24.53
N GLN A 96 -12.45 -11.59 -24.98
CA GLN A 96 -13.29 -12.42 -24.12
C GLN A 96 -12.64 -13.80 -24.05
N ASN A 97 -12.38 -14.32 -22.84
CA ASN A 97 -12.55 -15.74 -22.45
C ASN A 97 -12.35 -15.88 -20.92
N ASP A 98 -13.50 -15.91 -20.26
CA ASP A 98 -13.92 -16.84 -19.18
C ASP A 98 -13.28 -16.86 -17.77
N GLU A 99 -14.21 -16.71 -16.81
CA GLU A 99 -14.36 -17.52 -15.60
C GLU A 99 -13.52 -17.18 -14.35
N VAL A 100 -13.90 -16.13 -13.61
CA VAL A 100 -13.78 -16.19 -12.12
C VAL A 100 -14.83 -15.39 -11.34
N ILE A 101 -15.48 -14.37 -11.91
CA ILE A 101 -16.47 -13.55 -11.15
C ILE A 101 -17.90 -14.06 -11.36
N ALA A 102 -18.14 -15.32 -10.98
CA ALA A 102 -19.48 -15.87 -10.81
C ALA A 102 -19.62 -16.72 -9.53
N LYS A 103 -18.66 -16.65 -8.59
CA LYS A 103 -18.73 -17.41 -7.32
C LYS A 103 -19.15 -16.61 -6.08
N GLU A 104 -19.26 -15.29 -6.15
CA GLU A 104 -19.55 -14.48 -4.94
C GLU A 104 -21.01 -14.02 -4.81
N LYS A 105 -21.92 -14.44 -5.72
CA LYS A 105 -23.35 -14.09 -5.65
C LYS A 105 -24.31 -15.27 -5.65
N GLN A 106 -23.88 -16.45 -5.18
CA GLN A 106 -24.78 -17.59 -5.02
C GLN A 106 -24.72 -18.35 -3.68
N ASP A 107 -24.04 -17.83 -2.65
CA ASP A 107 -24.06 -18.46 -1.31
C ASP A 107 -24.92 -17.72 -0.26
N LEU A 108 -25.68 -16.70 -0.65
CA LEU A 108 -26.64 -16.03 0.25
C LEU A 108 -28.11 -16.37 -0.01
N VAL A 109 -28.42 -17.37 -0.85
CA VAL A 109 -29.82 -17.79 -1.09
C VAL A 109 -29.96 -19.31 -1.07
N MET A 110 -29.45 -19.98 -0.02
CA MET A 110 -29.76 -21.40 0.23
C MET A 110 -30.10 -21.74 1.70
N PHE A 111 -30.38 -20.74 2.54
CA PHE A 111 -30.87 -21.00 3.90
C PHE A 111 -32.20 -20.30 4.18
N CYS A 112 -33.26 -20.70 3.46
CA CYS A 112 -34.64 -20.53 3.92
C CYS A 112 -35.63 -21.41 3.13
N GLN A 113 -35.74 -22.69 3.52
CA GLN A 113 -36.98 -23.45 3.76
C GLN A 113 -36.67 -24.91 4.09
#